data_AF-A0A0R1ZLG8-F1
#
_entry.id   AF-A0A0R1ZLG8-F1
#
_cell.length_a   1.000
_cell.length_b   1.000
_cell.length_c   1.000
_cell.angle_alpha   90.00
_cell.angle_beta   90.00
_cell.angle_gamma   90.00
#
_symmetry.space_group_name_H-M   'P 1'
#
loop_
_entity.id
_entity.type
_entity.pdbx_description
1 polymer ?
#
loop_
_entity_poly.entity_id
_entity_poly.type
_entity_poly.pdbx_seq_one_letter_code
_entity_poly.pdbx_strand_id
1 'polypeptide(L)'
;MTDVTPKQIATLTTKVHGWLQEFRKSEIFAQNVAANPGEADIIDQVMVTFATEMLTEYDRQPSRWTVKTVRELVTSRAASWAQQFATEEFPVDADVVRDEIGLVLNFLAVAKLVRGVEPIAKMLGELDADTLMGASESVTATDNDDSVIEATISEHIGQTFQRVQKFFKLPDVENVQDATFAQAHFADIVLLAEGTSFIDLAVLASLTLSDGSQDDFVTDWLRENALPEINVAHLKQVMAPIFAAHPELSDDDVILGQMYGDMEPVSPATRLAIAMRCEHLDLGTATIEDKIKFQQAHRRVLAELPDVMNYLPKEQLSRGERVRRGKKNNVLSFAAAKKLAKKNKRK
;
A
#
# COMPACT_ATOMS: atom_id res chain seq x y z
N MET A 1 -6.88 -19.95 6.39
CA MET A 1 -8.33 -19.78 6.18
C MET A 1 -9.04 -20.42 7.34
N THR A 2 -9.72 -19.62 8.15
CA THR A 2 -10.59 -20.08 9.24
C THR A 2 -11.92 -20.48 8.60
N ASP A 3 -12.31 -21.74 8.70
CA ASP A 3 -13.58 -22.21 8.12
C ASP A 3 -14.76 -21.50 8.82
N VAL A 4 -15.45 -20.64 8.07
CA VAL A 4 -16.67 -19.97 8.53
C VAL A 4 -17.74 -21.02 8.80
N THR A 5 -18.23 -21.06 10.03
CA THR A 5 -19.21 -22.07 10.44
C THR A 5 -20.63 -21.69 10.00
N PRO A 6 -21.51 -22.67 9.71
CA PRO A 6 -22.93 -22.40 9.43
C PRO A 6 -23.64 -21.60 10.54
N LYS A 7 -23.18 -21.76 11.79
CA LYS A 7 -23.67 -21.01 12.94
C LYS A 7 -23.31 -19.52 12.87
N GLN A 8 -22.13 -19.17 12.37
CA GLN A 8 -21.73 -17.77 12.18
C GLN A 8 -22.54 -17.10 11.07
N ILE A 9 -22.80 -17.80 9.97
CA ILE A 9 -23.67 -17.30 8.88
C ILE A 9 -25.11 -17.11 9.39
N ALA A 10 -25.67 -18.08 10.11
CA ALA A 10 -27.00 -17.96 10.70
C ALA A 10 -27.12 -16.80 11.70
N THR A 11 -26.08 -16.57 12.50
CA THR A 11 -26.04 -15.45 13.46
C THR A 11 -25.97 -14.11 12.74
N LEU A 12 -25.14 -14.00 11.69
CA LEU A 12 -25.00 -12.79 10.89
C LEU A 12 -26.30 -12.46 10.15
N THR A 13 -26.86 -13.43 9.43
CA THR A 13 -28.10 -13.25 8.66
C THR A 13 -29.26 -12.85 9.57
N THR A 14 -29.41 -13.46 10.75
CA THR A 14 -30.43 -13.04 11.74
C THR A 14 -30.28 -11.57 12.12
N LYS A 15 -29.03 -11.11 12.32
CA LYS A 15 -28.72 -9.72 12.68
C LYS A 15 -29.06 -8.76 11.53
N VAL A 16 -28.69 -9.11 10.31
CA VAL A 16 -28.96 -8.32 9.10
C VAL A 16 -30.48 -8.20 8.86
N HIS A 17 -31.25 -9.28 8.99
CA HIS A 17 -32.71 -9.21 8.90
C HIS A 17 -33.33 -8.31 9.98
N GLY A 18 -32.78 -8.32 11.20
CA GLY A 18 -33.20 -7.39 12.26
C GLY A 18 -33.01 -5.93 11.85
N TRP A 19 -31.87 -5.60 11.24
CA TRP A 19 -31.62 -4.26 10.71
C TRP A 19 -32.54 -3.87 9.56
N LEU A 20 -32.80 -4.80 8.62
CA LEU A 20 -33.70 -4.55 7.49
C LEU A 20 -35.15 -4.29 7.95
N GLN A 21 -35.61 -4.95 9.02
CA GLN A 21 -36.90 -4.65 9.64
C GLN A 21 -36.97 -3.26 10.28
N GLU A 22 -35.86 -2.77 10.85
CA GLU A 22 -35.77 -1.41 11.36
C GLU A 22 -35.66 -0.39 10.23
N PHE A 23 -34.91 -0.72 9.17
CA PHE A 23 -34.78 0.08 7.96
C PHE A 23 -36.14 0.32 7.29
N ARG A 24 -36.97 -0.71 7.12
CA ARG A 24 -38.35 -0.59 6.56
C ARG A 24 -39.27 0.34 7.35
N LYS A 25 -38.94 0.68 8.59
CA LYS A 25 -39.69 1.64 9.45
C LYS A 25 -39.06 3.03 9.46
N SER A 26 -37.91 3.20 8.81
CA SER A 26 -37.14 4.44 8.84
C SER A 26 -37.67 5.49 7.85
N GLU A 27 -37.34 6.74 8.12
CA GLU A 27 -37.65 7.86 7.21
C GLU A 27 -36.86 7.74 5.88
N ILE A 28 -35.65 7.17 5.92
CA ILE A 28 -34.84 6.90 4.73
C ILE A 28 -35.56 5.94 3.80
N PHE A 29 -36.14 4.86 4.31
CA PHE A 29 -36.94 3.93 3.52
C PHE A 29 -38.21 4.59 2.96
N ALA A 30 -38.90 5.40 3.79
CA ALA A 30 -40.10 6.11 3.37
C ALA A 30 -39.86 7.10 2.23
N GLN A 31 -38.69 7.74 2.20
CA GLN A 31 -38.31 8.73 1.20
C GLN A 31 -37.78 8.12 -0.10
N ASN A 32 -37.14 6.94 -0.04
CA ASN A 32 -36.42 6.39 -1.18
C ASN A 32 -37.08 5.16 -1.81
N VAL A 33 -37.79 4.32 -1.04
CA VAL A 33 -38.19 2.96 -1.49
C VAL A 33 -39.70 2.71 -1.38
N ALA A 34 -40.40 3.41 -0.46
CA ALA A 34 -41.78 3.07 -0.10
C ALA A 34 -42.83 3.13 -1.24
N ALA A 35 -42.48 3.71 -2.39
CA ALA A 35 -43.32 3.72 -3.58
C ALA A 35 -43.34 2.37 -4.34
N ASN A 36 -42.34 1.51 -4.15
CA ASN A 36 -42.17 0.23 -4.87
C ASN A 36 -41.93 -0.94 -3.91
N PRO A 37 -42.95 -1.77 -3.64
CA PRO A 37 -42.80 -2.91 -2.73
C PRO A 37 -41.79 -3.97 -3.18
N GLY A 38 -41.61 -4.16 -4.49
CA GLY A 38 -40.66 -5.13 -5.05
C GLY A 38 -39.19 -4.75 -4.87
N GLU A 39 -38.91 -3.45 -4.77
CA GLU A 39 -37.58 -2.89 -4.50
C GLU A 39 -37.10 -3.26 -3.09
N ALA A 40 -38.02 -3.27 -2.11
CA ALA A 40 -37.71 -3.65 -0.74
C ALA A 40 -37.24 -5.11 -0.59
N ASP A 41 -37.74 -6.02 -1.43
CA ASP A 41 -37.35 -7.43 -1.39
C ASP A 41 -36.01 -7.67 -2.10
N ILE A 42 -35.66 -6.82 -3.08
CA ILE A 42 -34.34 -6.80 -3.72
C ILE A 42 -33.29 -6.30 -2.73
N ILE A 43 -33.58 -5.22 -1.99
CA ILE A 43 -32.70 -4.69 -0.94
C ILE A 43 -32.35 -5.76 0.10
N ASP A 44 -33.37 -6.50 0.56
CA ASP A 44 -33.17 -7.56 1.54
C ASP A 44 -32.22 -8.65 1.02
N GLN A 45 -32.43 -9.09 -0.24
CA GLN A 45 -31.60 -10.11 -0.87
C GLN A 45 -30.16 -9.63 -1.10
N VAL A 46 -30.00 -8.41 -1.60
CA VAL A 46 -28.70 -7.77 -1.85
C VAL A 46 -27.93 -7.65 -0.54
N MET A 47 -28.54 -7.11 0.52
CA MET A 47 -27.86 -6.88 1.79
C MET A 47 -27.49 -8.18 2.53
N VAL A 48 -28.34 -9.20 2.47
CA VAL A 48 -28.03 -10.51 3.05
C VAL A 48 -26.87 -11.18 2.30
N THR A 49 -26.86 -11.08 0.98
CA THR A 49 -25.82 -11.65 0.12
C THR A 49 -24.49 -10.94 0.34
N PHE A 50 -24.48 -9.60 0.28
CA PHE A 50 -23.33 -8.76 0.59
C PHE A 50 -22.71 -9.10 1.96
N ALA A 51 -23.52 -9.12 3.02
CA ALA A 51 -23.01 -9.41 4.36
C ALA A 51 -22.46 -10.84 4.48
N THR A 52 -23.09 -11.81 3.82
CA THR A 52 -22.65 -13.20 3.83
C THR A 52 -21.33 -13.36 3.11
N GLU A 53 -21.17 -12.76 1.92
CA GLU A 53 -19.92 -12.81 1.15
C GLU A 53 -18.77 -12.05 1.84
N MET A 54 -19.05 -10.92 2.50
CA MET A 54 -18.08 -10.25 3.37
C MET A 54 -17.56 -11.17 4.48
N LEU A 55 -18.42 -12.05 5.01
CA LEU A 55 -18.03 -13.01 6.02
C LEU A 55 -17.31 -14.21 5.42
N THR A 56 -17.77 -14.78 4.31
CA THR A 56 -17.22 -16.04 3.76
C THR A 56 -15.97 -15.84 2.94
N GLU A 57 -15.85 -14.73 2.20
CA GLU A 57 -14.71 -14.48 1.30
C GLU A 57 -13.63 -13.63 1.99
N TYR A 58 -14.04 -12.70 2.86
CA TYR A 58 -13.13 -11.75 3.50
C TYR A 58 -12.94 -11.98 5.02
N ASP A 59 -13.66 -12.92 5.64
CA ASP A 59 -13.68 -13.16 7.10
C ASP A 59 -13.98 -11.88 7.91
N ARG A 60 -14.88 -11.04 7.38
CA ARG A 60 -15.25 -9.74 7.98
C ARG A 60 -16.68 -9.71 8.48
N GLN A 61 -16.81 -9.61 9.80
CA GLN A 61 -18.05 -9.23 10.47
C GLN A 61 -18.36 -7.74 10.27
N PRO A 62 -19.63 -7.30 10.41
CA PRO A 62 -20.03 -5.90 10.19
C PRO A 62 -19.24 -4.84 10.93
N SER A 63 -18.79 -5.13 12.15
CA SER A 63 -17.95 -4.20 12.93
C SER A 63 -16.51 -4.05 12.42
N ARG A 64 -16.13 -4.82 11.40
CA ARG A 64 -14.78 -4.88 10.81
C ARG A 64 -14.79 -4.63 9.30
N TRP A 65 -15.92 -4.19 8.75
CA TRP A 65 -15.99 -3.74 7.36
C TRP A 65 -15.17 -2.48 7.19
N THR A 66 -14.40 -2.41 6.11
CA THR A 66 -13.62 -1.24 5.73
C THR A 66 -13.99 -0.84 4.30
N VAL A 67 -13.77 0.43 3.97
CA VAL A 67 -13.99 0.97 2.62
C VAL A 67 -13.31 0.10 1.56
N LYS A 68 -12.03 -0.26 1.76
CA LYS A 68 -11.26 -1.15 0.87
C LYS A 68 -11.98 -2.48 0.60
N THR A 69 -12.27 -3.24 1.65
CA THR A 69 -12.89 -4.58 1.50
C THR A 69 -14.29 -4.54 0.91
N VAL A 70 -15.07 -3.50 1.22
CA VAL A 70 -16.42 -3.34 0.68
C VAL A 70 -16.37 -2.90 -0.78
N ARG A 71 -15.46 -1.99 -1.15
CA ARG A 71 -15.22 -1.59 -2.54
C ARG A 71 -14.80 -2.79 -3.38
N GLU A 72 -13.80 -3.56 -2.94
CA GLU A 72 -13.34 -4.77 -3.63
C GLU A 72 -14.47 -5.80 -3.87
N LEU A 73 -15.29 -6.08 -2.85
CA LEU A 73 -16.39 -7.02 -2.98
C LEU A 73 -17.48 -6.49 -3.92
N VAL A 74 -17.93 -5.23 -3.74
CA VAL A 74 -19.01 -4.65 -4.54
C VAL A 74 -18.57 -4.51 -6.00
N THR A 75 -17.36 -4.02 -6.28
CA THR A 75 -16.83 -3.92 -7.65
C THR A 75 -16.72 -5.29 -8.32
N SER A 76 -16.33 -6.34 -7.58
CA SER A 76 -16.20 -7.68 -8.17
C SER A 76 -17.53 -8.44 -8.31
N ARG A 77 -18.55 -8.13 -7.51
CA ARG A 77 -19.79 -8.93 -7.43
C ARG A 77 -21.06 -8.22 -7.83
N ALA A 78 -21.10 -6.89 -7.87
CA ALA A 78 -22.33 -6.14 -8.14
C ALA A 78 -22.99 -6.54 -9.47
N ALA A 79 -22.22 -6.71 -10.55
CA ALA A 79 -22.75 -7.17 -11.84
C ALA A 79 -23.32 -8.60 -11.78
N SER A 80 -22.69 -9.50 -11.03
CA SER A 80 -23.18 -10.87 -10.84
C SER A 80 -24.44 -10.90 -9.98
N TRP A 81 -24.49 -10.10 -8.92
CA TRP A 81 -25.67 -9.95 -8.07
C TRP A 81 -26.83 -9.32 -8.83
N ALA A 82 -26.55 -8.32 -9.67
CA ALA A 82 -27.56 -7.69 -10.52
C ALA A 82 -28.22 -8.71 -11.45
N GLN A 83 -27.44 -9.57 -12.10
CA GLN A 83 -27.97 -10.67 -12.93
C GLN A 83 -28.79 -11.69 -12.12
N GLN A 84 -28.43 -11.92 -10.86
CA GLN A 84 -29.11 -12.86 -9.98
C GLN A 84 -30.45 -12.31 -9.46
N PHE A 85 -30.53 -11.01 -9.19
CA PHE A 85 -31.69 -10.36 -8.58
C PHE A 85 -32.61 -9.64 -9.58
N ALA A 86 -32.16 -9.45 -10.83
CA ALA A 86 -32.97 -8.91 -11.90
C ALA A 86 -34.23 -9.76 -12.14
N THR A 87 -35.37 -9.08 -12.22
CA THR A 87 -36.66 -9.68 -12.61
C THR A 87 -37.23 -8.92 -13.81
N GLU A 88 -38.18 -9.51 -14.54
CA GLU A 88 -38.83 -8.82 -15.68
C GLU A 88 -39.55 -7.53 -15.25
N GLU A 89 -40.01 -7.44 -14.00
CA GLU A 89 -40.68 -6.25 -13.45
C GLU A 89 -39.70 -5.22 -12.85
N PHE A 90 -38.52 -5.66 -12.42
CA PHE A 90 -37.49 -4.81 -11.83
C PHE A 90 -36.12 -5.12 -12.47
N PRO A 91 -35.71 -4.35 -13.49
CA PRO A 91 -34.36 -4.46 -14.02
C PRO A 91 -33.39 -3.99 -12.94
N VAL A 92 -32.48 -4.89 -12.56
CA VAL A 92 -31.41 -4.59 -11.60
C VAL A 92 -30.10 -4.59 -12.37
N ASP A 93 -29.36 -3.49 -12.28
CA ASP A 93 -27.99 -3.37 -12.75
C ASP A 93 -27.03 -3.23 -11.56
N ALA A 94 -25.72 -3.15 -11.84
CA ALA A 94 -24.70 -3.08 -10.81
C ALA A 94 -24.80 -1.80 -9.97
N ASP A 95 -25.29 -0.71 -10.56
CA ASP A 95 -25.47 0.58 -9.89
C ASP A 95 -26.61 0.49 -8.88
N VAL A 96 -27.75 -0.08 -9.28
CA VAL A 96 -28.86 -0.35 -8.37
C VAL A 96 -28.38 -1.19 -7.19
N VAL A 97 -27.66 -2.29 -7.43
CA VAL A 97 -27.13 -3.13 -6.34
C VAL A 97 -26.24 -2.34 -5.38
N ARG A 98 -25.35 -1.49 -5.90
CA ARG A 98 -24.48 -0.64 -5.09
C ARG A 98 -25.27 0.37 -4.27
N ASP A 99 -26.21 1.06 -4.91
CA ASP A 99 -27.00 2.11 -4.31
C ASP A 99 -27.87 1.55 -3.18
N GLU A 100 -28.42 0.35 -3.34
CA GLU A 100 -29.16 -0.33 -2.27
C GLU A 100 -28.28 -0.69 -1.07
N ILE A 101 -27.04 -1.14 -1.32
CA ILE A 101 -26.07 -1.37 -0.24
C ILE A 101 -25.73 -0.05 0.46
N GLY A 102 -25.47 1.00 -0.31
CA GLY A 102 -25.19 2.35 0.21
C GLY A 102 -26.33 2.89 1.06
N LEU A 103 -27.58 2.73 0.61
CA LEU A 103 -28.78 3.20 1.28
C LEU A 103 -28.95 2.55 2.66
N VAL A 104 -28.78 1.23 2.74
CA VAL A 104 -28.89 0.51 4.02
C VAL A 104 -27.71 0.81 4.93
N LEU A 105 -26.48 0.95 4.40
CA LEU A 105 -25.32 1.35 5.21
C LEU A 105 -25.45 2.77 5.75
N ASN A 106 -26.04 3.70 4.98
CA ASN A 106 -26.35 5.05 5.43
C ASN A 106 -27.35 5.01 6.60
N PHE A 107 -28.41 4.20 6.49
CA PHE A 107 -29.32 3.97 7.60
C PHE A 107 -28.60 3.43 8.84
N LEU A 108 -27.75 2.41 8.68
CA LEU A 108 -27.00 1.82 9.79
C LEU A 108 -26.07 2.83 10.48
N ALA A 109 -25.51 3.77 9.73
CA ALA A 109 -24.72 4.89 10.25
C ALA A 109 -25.59 5.86 11.06
N VAL A 110 -26.68 6.37 10.47
CA VAL A 110 -27.60 7.34 11.11
C VAL A 110 -28.23 6.76 12.38
N ALA A 111 -28.64 5.49 12.33
CA ALA A 111 -29.20 4.77 13.47
C ALA A 111 -28.13 4.30 14.48
N LYS A 112 -26.83 4.48 14.17
CA LYS A 112 -25.67 4.08 14.99
C LYS A 112 -25.65 2.58 15.33
N LEU A 113 -26.18 1.75 14.44
CA LEU A 113 -26.28 0.30 14.61
C LEU A 113 -24.98 -0.42 14.27
N VAL A 114 -24.16 0.17 13.39
CA VAL A 114 -22.82 -0.30 13.04
C VAL A 114 -21.85 0.88 13.03
N ARG A 115 -20.67 0.72 13.64
CA ARG A 115 -19.62 1.76 13.64
C ARG A 115 -18.79 1.68 12.36
N GLY A 116 -18.37 2.82 11.85
CA GLY A 116 -17.43 2.91 10.73
C GLY A 116 -18.04 2.66 9.35
N VAL A 117 -19.37 2.56 9.25
CA VAL A 117 -20.08 2.36 7.96
C VAL A 117 -20.47 3.66 7.28
N GLU A 118 -20.41 4.80 7.96
CA GLU A 118 -20.68 6.13 7.38
C GLU A 118 -19.72 6.47 6.21
N PRO A 119 -18.39 6.29 6.33
CA PRO A 119 -17.48 6.48 5.19
C PRO A 119 -17.71 5.48 4.05
N ILE A 120 -18.24 4.28 4.37
CA ILE A 120 -18.52 3.24 3.39
C ILE A 120 -19.77 3.60 2.59
N ALA A 121 -20.84 4.04 3.28
CA ALA A 121 -22.08 4.49 2.65
C ALA A 121 -21.83 5.70 1.75
N LYS A 122 -21.00 6.64 2.21
CA LYS A 122 -20.58 7.81 1.43
C LYS A 122 -19.82 7.39 0.16
N MET A 123 -18.85 6.47 0.28
CA MET A 123 -18.11 5.93 -0.87
C MET A 123 -19.02 5.24 -1.89
N LEU A 124 -20.02 4.47 -1.44
CA LEU A 124 -20.95 3.79 -2.34
C LEU A 124 -21.92 4.75 -3.02
N GLY A 125 -22.29 5.86 -2.38
CA GLY A 125 -23.12 6.91 -2.99
C GLY A 125 -22.34 7.89 -3.89
N GLU A 126 -21.00 7.86 -3.84
CA GLU A 126 -20.10 8.72 -4.64
C GLU A 126 -19.43 7.96 -5.80
N LEU A 127 -19.63 6.64 -5.88
CA LEU A 127 -19.26 5.84 -7.05
C LEU A 127 -20.22 6.22 -8.19
N ASP A 128 -19.70 6.69 -9.32
CA ASP A 128 -20.51 7.01 -10.51
C ASP A 128 -20.75 5.76 -11.38
N ALA A 129 -21.80 5.79 -12.21
CA ALA A 129 -22.15 4.72 -13.15
C ALA A 129 -21.02 4.40 -14.16
N ASP A 130 -20.20 5.40 -14.50
CA ASP A 130 -19.00 5.22 -15.35
C ASP A 130 -17.89 4.44 -14.62
N THR A 131 -17.83 4.47 -13.29
CA THR A 131 -16.83 3.72 -12.51
C THR A 131 -17.13 2.22 -12.46
N LEU A 132 -18.37 1.80 -12.76
CA LEU A 132 -18.79 0.40 -12.79
C LEU A 132 -18.97 -0.15 -14.22
N MET A 133 -19.13 0.71 -15.23
CA MET A 133 -19.24 0.32 -16.64
C MET A 133 -17.97 0.57 -17.47
N GLY A 134 -16.96 1.26 -16.93
CA GLY A 134 -15.78 1.68 -17.68
C GLY A 134 -14.48 1.59 -16.87
N ALA A 135 -13.96 0.38 -16.68
CA ALA A 135 -12.50 0.21 -16.65
C ALA A 135 -11.97 0.30 -18.09
N SER A 136 -12.25 1.40 -18.79
CA SER A 136 -11.75 1.71 -20.14
C SER A 136 -12.03 3.19 -20.43
N GLU A 137 -10.93 3.93 -20.58
CA GLU A 137 -10.80 5.31 -21.08
C GLU A 137 -10.88 6.49 -20.08
N SER A 138 -9.66 7.03 -19.85
CA SER A 138 -9.27 8.41 -19.58
C SER A 138 -9.85 9.13 -18.36
N VAL A 139 -9.01 9.19 -17.33
CA VAL A 139 -8.61 10.39 -16.56
C VAL A 139 -9.38 11.67 -16.94
N THR A 140 -10.36 12.03 -16.12
CA THR A 140 -10.58 13.43 -15.75
C THR A 140 -10.86 13.52 -14.26
N ALA A 141 -9.97 14.21 -13.57
CA ALA A 141 -9.94 14.45 -12.14
C ALA A 141 -11.32 14.85 -11.58
N THR A 142 -11.72 14.17 -10.50
CA THR A 142 -12.64 14.72 -9.51
C THR A 142 -11.82 15.05 -8.26
N ASP A 143 -11.61 16.35 -8.04
CA ASP A 143 -10.72 17.01 -7.05
C ASP A 143 -10.89 16.60 -5.57
N ASN A 144 -11.66 15.55 -5.23
CA ASN A 144 -11.88 15.11 -3.85
C ASN A 144 -11.16 13.80 -3.48
N ASP A 145 -10.92 12.85 -4.40
CA ASP A 145 -10.22 11.58 -4.09
C ASP A 145 -8.69 11.75 -4.09
N ASP A 146 -8.17 12.57 -5.01
CA ASP A 146 -6.76 12.97 -5.03
C ASP A 146 -6.35 13.64 -3.72
N SER A 147 -7.21 14.47 -3.11
CA SER A 147 -6.90 15.12 -1.84
C SER A 147 -6.68 14.15 -0.67
N VAL A 148 -7.34 12.99 -0.67
CA VAL A 148 -7.21 11.97 0.38
C VAL A 148 -5.97 11.10 0.14
N ILE A 149 -5.71 10.74 -1.12
CA ILE A 149 -4.51 10.01 -1.53
C ILE A 149 -3.28 10.89 -1.29
N GLU A 150 -3.30 12.15 -1.74
CA GLU A 150 -2.26 13.15 -1.50
C GLU A 150 -2.04 13.41 0.00
N ALA A 151 -3.11 13.50 0.80
CA ALA A 151 -2.98 13.66 2.25
C ALA A 151 -2.32 12.43 2.91
N THR A 152 -2.65 11.22 2.44
CA THR A 152 -2.06 9.97 2.93
C THR A 152 -0.59 9.85 2.53
N ILE A 153 -0.27 10.15 1.26
CA ILE A 153 1.11 10.22 0.76
C ILE A 153 1.90 11.25 1.56
N SER A 154 1.34 12.44 1.77
CA SER A 154 1.97 13.50 2.57
C SER A 154 2.21 13.08 4.02
N GLU A 155 1.29 12.31 4.62
CA GLU A 155 1.47 11.77 5.95
C GLU A 155 2.62 10.73 5.99
N HIS A 156 2.61 9.74 5.11
CA HIS A 156 3.65 8.70 5.04
C HIS A 156 5.04 9.28 4.76
N ILE A 157 5.12 10.23 3.83
CA ILE A 157 6.35 10.95 3.49
C ILE A 157 6.80 11.80 4.69
N GLY A 158 5.88 12.53 5.32
CA GLY A 158 6.17 13.32 6.52
C GLY A 158 6.71 12.48 7.67
N GLN A 159 6.14 11.30 7.91
CA GLN A 159 6.65 10.33 8.89
C GLN A 159 8.06 9.84 8.51
N THR A 160 8.29 9.53 7.24
CA THR A 160 9.61 9.13 6.72
C THR A 160 10.65 10.21 6.96
N PHE A 161 10.34 11.47 6.63
CA PHE A 161 11.24 12.59 6.89
C PHE A 161 11.59 12.76 8.36
N GLN A 162 10.61 12.61 9.26
CA GLN A 162 10.88 12.68 10.70
C GLN A 162 11.81 11.55 11.16
N ARG A 163 11.69 10.33 10.61
CA ARG A 163 12.61 9.22 10.92
C ARG A 163 14.02 9.51 10.42
N VAL A 164 14.15 9.96 9.17
CA VAL A 164 15.43 10.32 8.56
C VAL A 164 16.09 11.46 9.34
N GLN A 165 15.36 12.53 9.64
CA GLN A 165 15.84 13.66 10.44
C GLN A 165 16.40 13.18 11.79
N LYS A 166 15.63 12.36 12.53
CA LYS A 166 16.04 11.81 13.84
C LYS A 166 17.28 10.93 13.72
N PHE A 167 17.34 10.08 12.69
CA PHE A 167 18.45 9.16 12.48
C PHE A 167 19.76 9.90 12.15
N PHE A 168 19.72 10.85 11.20
CA PHE A 168 20.88 11.64 10.79
C PHE A 168 21.19 12.81 11.73
N LYS A 169 20.33 13.07 12.73
CA LYS A 169 20.43 14.18 13.68
C LYS A 169 20.48 15.54 12.98
N LEU A 170 19.66 15.70 11.95
CA LEU A 170 19.50 16.95 11.23
C LEU A 170 18.72 17.95 12.09
N PRO A 171 19.02 19.26 12.00
CA PRO A 171 18.36 20.26 12.81
C PRO A 171 16.87 20.35 12.47
N ASP A 172 16.52 20.32 11.18
CA ASP A 172 15.14 20.45 10.70
C ASP A 172 14.79 19.41 9.62
N VAL A 173 13.49 19.17 9.44
CA VAL A 173 12.97 18.26 8.40
C VAL A 173 13.30 18.76 7.00
N GLU A 174 13.37 20.08 6.80
CA GLU A 174 13.74 20.69 5.51
C GLU A 174 15.13 20.25 5.02
N ASN A 175 16.05 19.91 5.93
CA ASN A 175 17.36 19.40 5.54
C ASN A 175 17.30 17.99 4.92
N VAL A 176 16.23 17.23 5.17
CA VAL A 176 15.99 15.94 4.50
C VAL A 176 15.54 16.16 3.05
N GLN A 177 14.78 17.24 2.82
CA GLN A 177 14.22 17.61 1.51
C GLN A 177 15.24 18.34 0.61
N ASP A 178 16.42 18.70 1.15
CA ASP A 178 17.52 19.23 0.34
C ASP A 178 17.96 18.20 -0.69
N ALA A 179 17.90 18.55 -1.98
CA ALA A 179 18.18 17.62 -3.08
C ALA A 179 19.60 17.03 -3.00
N THR A 180 20.59 17.77 -2.48
CA THR A 180 21.96 17.26 -2.34
C THR A 180 22.02 16.18 -1.26
N PHE A 181 21.36 16.42 -0.13
CA PHE A 181 21.24 15.43 0.93
C PHE A 181 20.43 14.21 0.46
N ALA A 182 19.27 14.43 -0.14
CA ALA A 182 18.37 13.39 -0.62
C ALA A 182 19.07 12.49 -1.65
N GLN A 183 19.79 13.07 -2.61
CA GLN A 183 20.55 12.32 -3.61
C GLN A 183 21.70 11.52 -2.99
N ALA A 184 22.44 12.10 -2.03
CA ALA A 184 23.57 11.42 -1.39
C ALA A 184 23.16 10.27 -0.46
N HIS A 185 21.93 10.32 0.08
CA HIS A 185 21.43 9.38 1.08
C HIS A 185 20.16 8.63 0.63
N PHE A 186 19.86 8.59 -0.67
CA PHE A 186 18.57 8.09 -1.13
C PHE A 186 18.31 6.64 -0.73
N ALA A 187 19.30 5.75 -0.87
CA ALA A 187 19.18 4.36 -0.43
C ALA A 187 18.90 4.24 1.08
N ASP A 188 19.53 5.09 1.91
CA ASP A 188 19.25 5.16 3.36
C ASP A 188 17.82 5.66 3.65
N ILE A 189 17.34 6.64 2.88
CA ILE A 189 15.98 7.18 2.98
C ILE A 189 14.96 6.08 2.65
N VAL A 190 15.17 5.37 1.54
CA VAL A 190 14.32 4.23 1.13
C VAL A 190 14.30 3.17 2.22
N LEU A 191 15.43 2.81 2.83
CA LEU A 191 15.46 1.83 3.92
C LEU A 191 14.64 2.28 5.14
N LEU A 192 14.72 3.56 5.51
CA LEU A 192 14.01 4.15 6.65
C LEU A 192 12.52 4.47 6.39
N ALA A 193 12.07 4.34 5.13
CA ALA A 193 10.70 4.55 4.68
C ALA A 193 9.78 3.36 5.09
N GLU A 194 9.64 3.14 6.40
CA GLU A 194 8.70 2.14 6.91
C GLU A 194 7.25 2.61 6.77
N GLY A 195 6.38 1.73 6.26
CA GLY A 195 4.97 2.06 6.05
C GLY A 195 4.67 2.75 4.71
N THR A 196 5.69 2.99 3.87
CA THR A 196 5.50 3.62 2.55
C THR A 196 5.14 2.60 1.48
N SER A 197 4.25 2.98 0.59
CA SER A 197 3.89 2.26 -0.63
C SER A 197 4.90 2.49 -1.76
N PHE A 198 4.69 1.88 -2.93
CA PHE A 198 5.55 2.13 -4.10
C PHE A 198 5.45 3.58 -4.59
N ILE A 199 4.24 4.18 -4.59
CA ILE A 199 4.06 5.57 -5.02
C ILE A 199 4.73 6.54 -4.05
N ASP A 200 4.65 6.28 -2.73
CA ASP A 200 5.36 7.06 -1.71
C ASP A 200 6.88 7.08 -1.97
N LEU A 201 7.46 5.93 -2.33
CA LEU A 201 8.89 5.81 -2.63
C LEU A 201 9.28 6.55 -3.92
N ALA A 202 8.42 6.51 -4.94
CA ALA A 202 8.65 7.24 -6.19
C ALA A 202 8.54 8.76 -6.00
N VAL A 203 7.61 9.22 -5.17
CA VAL A 203 7.50 10.63 -4.77
C VAL A 203 8.71 11.05 -3.93
N LEU A 204 9.21 10.19 -3.02
CA LEU A 204 10.47 10.44 -2.32
C LEU A 204 11.66 10.52 -3.28
N ALA A 205 11.67 9.70 -4.35
CA ALA A 205 12.71 9.74 -5.37
C ALA A 205 12.71 11.08 -6.14
N SER A 206 11.54 11.68 -6.37
CA SER A 206 11.44 12.95 -7.09
C SER A 206 12.11 14.12 -6.34
N LEU A 207 12.34 13.99 -5.03
CA LEU A 207 13.13 14.94 -4.24
C LEU A 207 14.61 15.01 -4.65
N THR A 208 15.09 13.96 -5.32
CA THR A 208 16.46 13.94 -5.87
C THR A 208 16.59 14.78 -7.15
N LEU A 209 15.46 15.17 -7.75
CA LEU A 209 15.43 16.04 -8.92
C LEU A 209 15.59 17.51 -8.53
N SER A 210 16.38 18.22 -9.32
CA SER A 210 16.60 19.66 -9.17
C SER A 210 15.76 20.52 -10.13
N ASP A 211 15.03 19.91 -11.07
CA ASP A 211 14.41 20.57 -12.24
C ASP A 211 12.88 20.50 -12.32
N GLY A 212 12.20 19.84 -11.37
CA GLY A 212 10.74 19.95 -11.20
C GLY A 212 9.87 19.13 -12.17
N SER A 213 10.47 18.25 -12.98
CA SER A 213 9.77 17.29 -13.86
C SER A 213 9.34 16.03 -13.07
N GLN A 214 8.28 16.15 -12.26
CA GLN A 214 7.92 15.09 -11.31
C GLN A 214 7.12 13.93 -11.93
N ASP A 215 6.15 14.18 -12.81
CA ASP A 215 5.18 13.13 -13.21
C ASP A 215 5.77 12.07 -14.14
N ASP A 216 6.46 12.48 -15.20
CA ASP A 216 7.16 11.56 -16.11
C ASP A 216 8.24 10.76 -15.36
N PHE A 217 8.92 11.42 -14.41
CA PHE A 217 9.94 10.79 -13.59
C PHE A 217 9.37 9.74 -12.65
N VAL A 218 8.24 9.99 -11.99
CA VAL A 218 7.62 9.02 -11.07
C VAL A 218 7.26 7.73 -11.83
N THR A 219 6.67 7.86 -13.01
CA THR A 219 6.32 6.71 -13.85
C THR A 219 7.56 5.92 -14.27
N ASP A 220 8.59 6.59 -14.76
CA ASP A 220 9.83 5.96 -15.19
C ASP A 220 10.58 5.31 -14.01
N TRP A 221 10.60 5.99 -12.86
CA TRP A 221 11.21 5.46 -11.64
C TRP A 221 10.50 4.19 -11.16
N LEU A 222 9.17 4.16 -11.18
CA LEU A 222 8.38 2.97 -10.83
C LEU A 222 8.68 1.81 -11.78
N ARG A 223 8.74 2.08 -13.08
CA ARG A 223 9.06 1.06 -14.09
C ARG A 223 10.45 0.48 -13.89
N GLU A 224 11.45 1.31 -13.58
CA GLU A 224 12.82 0.86 -13.36
C GLU A 224 13.03 0.17 -12.01
N ASN A 225 12.41 0.69 -10.94
CA ASN A 225 12.77 0.32 -9.57
C ASN A 225 11.76 -0.56 -8.86
N ALA A 226 10.47 -0.43 -9.16
CA ALA A 226 9.40 -1.10 -8.43
C ALA A 226 8.80 -2.28 -9.21
N LEU A 227 8.58 -2.12 -10.53
CA LEU A 227 8.04 -3.16 -11.40
C LEU A 227 8.82 -4.50 -11.35
N PRO A 228 10.17 -4.52 -11.26
CA PRO A 228 10.92 -5.79 -11.15
C PRO A 228 10.58 -6.61 -9.90
N GLU A 229 10.00 -5.99 -8.87
CA GLU A 229 9.58 -6.66 -7.64
C GLU A 229 8.19 -7.31 -7.76
N ILE A 230 7.46 -7.00 -8.83
CA ILE A 230 6.13 -7.52 -9.09
C ILE A 230 6.22 -8.80 -9.90
N ASN A 231 5.60 -9.86 -9.38
CA ASN A 231 5.44 -11.09 -10.15
C ASN A 231 4.30 -10.91 -11.17
N VAL A 232 4.64 -10.34 -12.34
CA VAL A 232 3.71 -10.07 -13.44
C VAL A 232 2.90 -11.31 -13.82
N ALA A 233 3.52 -12.50 -13.86
CA ALA A 233 2.83 -13.73 -14.23
C ALA A 233 1.76 -14.13 -13.21
N HIS A 234 2.04 -13.96 -11.91
CA HIS A 234 1.05 -14.18 -10.86
C HIS A 234 -0.03 -13.10 -10.88
N LEU A 235 0.36 -11.84 -11.05
CA LEU A 235 -0.57 -10.72 -11.07
C LEU A 235 -1.55 -10.83 -12.25
N LYS A 236 -1.09 -11.26 -13.42
CA LYS A 236 -1.94 -11.59 -14.57
C LYS A 236 -2.97 -12.69 -14.30
N GLN A 237 -2.64 -13.66 -13.45
CA GLN A 237 -3.59 -14.71 -13.08
C GLN A 237 -4.65 -14.18 -12.12
N VAL A 238 -4.23 -13.37 -11.14
CA VAL A 238 -5.12 -12.81 -10.11
C VAL A 238 -6.00 -11.70 -10.69
N MET A 239 -5.47 -10.91 -11.62
CA MET A 239 -6.12 -9.76 -12.24
C MET A 239 -6.48 -10.04 -13.70
N ALA A 240 -6.67 -11.31 -14.08
CA ALA A 240 -7.02 -11.70 -15.44
C ALA A 240 -8.19 -10.88 -16.05
N PRO A 241 -9.25 -10.51 -15.31
CA PRO A 241 -10.31 -9.65 -15.82
C PRO A 241 -9.82 -8.25 -16.23
N ILE A 242 -8.87 -7.67 -15.51
CA ILE A 242 -8.34 -6.31 -15.76
C ILE A 242 -7.41 -6.32 -16.98
N PHE A 243 -6.51 -7.31 -17.08
CA PHE A 243 -5.70 -7.48 -18.29
C PHE A 243 -6.56 -7.80 -19.53
N ALA A 244 -7.69 -8.49 -19.36
CA ALA A 244 -8.60 -8.81 -20.46
C ALA A 244 -9.48 -7.61 -20.87
N ALA A 245 -9.75 -6.68 -19.96
CA ALA A 245 -10.50 -5.45 -20.23
C ALA A 245 -9.68 -4.41 -21.00
N HIS A 246 -8.34 -4.48 -20.91
CA HIS A 246 -7.41 -3.54 -21.54
C HIS A 246 -6.43 -4.21 -22.52
N PRO A 247 -6.91 -4.88 -23.59
CA PRO A 247 -6.03 -5.54 -24.56
C PRO A 247 -5.10 -4.57 -25.32
N GLU A 248 -5.40 -3.27 -25.30
CA GLU A 248 -4.64 -2.19 -25.92
C GLU A 248 -3.45 -1.71 -25.08
N LEU A 249 -3.47 -1.92 -23.77
CA LEU A 249 -2.41 -1.48 -22.87
C LEU A 249 -1.31 -2.54 -22.76
N SER A 250 -0.07 -2.10 -22.54
CA SER A 250 0.98 -3.04 -22.17
C SER A 250 0.74 -3.55 -20.75
N ASP A 251 1.25 -4.74 -20.46
CA ASP A 251 1.12 -5.32 -19.12
C ASP A 251 1.68 -4.39 -18.04
N ASP A 252 2.79 -3.72 -18.37
CA ASP A 252 3.47 -2.80 -17.48
C ASP A 252 2.59 -1.57 -17.19
N ASP A 253 1.87 -1.06 -18.19
CA ASP A 253 0.99 0.11 -18.02
C ASP A 253 -0.22 -0.21 -17.14
N VAL A 254 -0.80 -1.41 -17.29
CA VAL A 254 -1.88 -1.90 -16.42
C VAL A 254 -1.39 -2.01 -14.98
N ILE A 255 -0.18 -2.52 -14.77
CA ILE A 255 0.40 -2.69 -13.43
C ILE A 255 0.75 -1.34 -12.81
N LEU A 256 1.37 -0.44 -13.56
CA LEU A 256 1.68 0.91 -13.11
C LEU A 256 0.40 1.63 -12.68
N GLY A 257 -0.67 1.56 -13.47
CA GLY A 257 -1.97 2.13 -13.10
C GLY A 257 -2.51 1.61 -11.75
N GLN A 258 -2.30 0.33 -11.44
CA GLN A 258 -2.67 -0.24 -10.14
C GLN A 258 -1.78 0.27 -9.00
N MET A 259 -0.48 0.47 -9.25
CA MET A 259 0.45 0.97 -8.25
C MET A 259 0.17 2.41 -7.82
N TYR A 260 -0.41 3.24 -8.70
CA TYR A 260 -0.85 4.59 -8.35
C TYR A 260 -2.00 4.59 -7.33
N GLY A 261 -2.83 3.55 -7.31
CA GLY A 261 -3.95 3.41 -6.37
C GLY A 261 -3.65 2.55 -5.14
N ASP A 262 -2.51 1.85 -5.10
CA ASP A 262 -2.16 0.93 -4.02
C ASP A 262 -1.27 1.60 -2.96
N MET A 263 -1.88 1.91 -1.81
CA MET A 263 -1.21 2.47 -0.64
C MET A 263 -0.69 1.40 0.32
N GLU A 264 -0.64 0.12 -0.08
CA GLU A 264 -0.11 -0.93 0.77
C GLU A 264 1.40 -0.74 1.03
N PRO A 265 1.86 -0.81 2.30
CA PRO A 265 3.27 -0.70 2.62
C PRO A 265 4.12 -1.77 1.94
N VAL A 266 5.24 -1.37 1.33
CA VAL A 266 6.17 -2.32 0.74
C VAL A 266 6.82 -3.18 1.83
N SER A 267 7.01 -4.47 1.50
CA SER A 267 7.66 -5.41 2.41
C SER A 267 9.12 -4.99 2.69
N PRO A 268 9.72 -5.39 3.83
CA PRO A 268 11.13 -5.12 4.11
C PRO A 268 12.09 -5.67 3.05
N ALA A 269 11.75 -6.82 2.44
CA ALA A 269 12.54 -7.43 1.37
C ALA A 269 12.50 -6.59 0.09
N THR A 270 11.30 -6.15 -0.31
CA THR A 270 11.07 -5.27 -1.46
C THR A 270 11.78 -3.94 -1.27
N ARG A 271 11.68 -3.33 -0.08
CA ARG A 271 12.36 -2.07 0.25
C ARG A 271 13.88 -2.18 0.15
N LEU A 272 14.45 -3.29 0.61
CA LEU A 272 15.88 -3.58 0.44
C LEU A 272 16.27 -3.71 -1.03
N ALA A 273 15.47 -4.43 -1.82
CA ALA A 273 15.74 -4.63 -3.25
C ALA A 273 15.72 -3.29 -4.01
N ILE A 274 14.74 -2.42 -3.71
CA ILE A 274 14.67 -1.06 -4.25
C ILE A 274 15.90 -0.25 -3.80
N ALA A 275 16.24 -0.23 -2.52
CA ALA A 275 17.38 0.54 -2.00
C ALA A 275 18.70 0.11 -2.65
N MET A 276 18.90 -1.20 -2.87
CA MET A 276 20.05 -1.71 -3.61
C MET A 276 20.04 -1.26 -5.07
N ARG A 277 18.86 -1.25 -5.71
CA ARG A 277 18.72 -0.86 -7.12
C ARG A 277 18.97 0.62 -7.36
N CYS A 278 18.66 1.48 -6.38
CA CYS A 278 19.08 2.87 -6.38
C CYS A 278 20.61 3.06 -6.40
N GLU A 279 21.38 2.05 -5.99
CA GLU A 279 22.84 1.99 -6.12
C GLU A 279 23.31 1.09 -7.28
N HIS A 280 22.43 0.80 -8.23
CA HIS A 280 22.68 -0.06 -9.39
C HIS A 280 23.04 -1.51 -9.03
N LEU A 281 22.54 -2.00 -7.89
CA LEU A 281 22.68 -3.39 -7.46
C LEU A 281 21.32 -4.08 -7.43
N ASP A 282 21.21 -5.28 -7.99
CA ASP A 282 19.96 -6.05 -7.94
C ASP A 282 20.06 -7.16 -6.88
N LEU A 283 19.11 -7.22 -5.94
CA LEU A 283 19.17 -8.17 -4.82
C LEU A 283 19.17 -9.64 -5.29
N GLY A 284 18.49 -9.97 -6.39
CA GLY A 284 18.42 -11.33 -6.93
C GLY A 284 19.73 -11.78 -7.58
N THR A 285 20.44 -10.85 -8.23
CA THR A 285 21.60 -11.17 -9.07
C THR A 285 22.95 -10.66 -8.55
N ALA A 286 22.96 -9.73 -7.59
CA ALA A 286 24.18 -9.17 -7.01
C ALA A 286 25.02 -10.26 -6.33
N THR A 287 26.34 -10.14 -6.48
CA THR A 287 27.28 -11.05 -5.85
C THR A 287 27.24 -10.91 -4.32
N ILE A 288 27.69 -11.94 -3.61
CA ILE A 288 27.83 -11.87 -2.14
C ILE A 288 28.73 -10.70 -1.74
N GLU A 289 29.79 -10.43 -2.50
CA GLU A 289 30.70 -9.32 -2.24
C GLU A 289 30.00 -7.97 -2.36
N ASP A 290 29.16 -7.78 -3.37
CA ASP A 290 28.42 -6.53 -3.56
C ASP A 290 27.36 -6.33 -2.49
N LYS A 291 26.67 -7.39 -2.08
CA LYS A 291 25.74 -7.37 -0.93
C LYS A 291 26.46 -6.99 0.37
N ILE A 292 27.68 -7.49 0.59
CA ILE A 292 28.50 -7.12 1.75
C ILE A 292 28.96 -5.65 1.65
N LYS A 293 29.35 -5.16 0.47
CA LYS A 293 29.73 -3.75 0.28
C LYS A 293 28.55 -2.82 0.58
N PHE A 294 27.37 -3.13 0.06
CA PHE A 294 26.13 -2.40 0.36
C PHE A 294 25.86 -2.43 1.87
N GLN A 295 25.92 -3.60 2.50
CA GLN A 295 25.77 -3.73 3.94
C GLN A 295 26.77 -2.87 4.73
N GLN A 296 28.02 -2.75 4.27
CA GLN A 296 29.04 -1.93 4.91
C GLN A 296 28.80 -0.43 4.72
N ALA A 297 28.33 -0.01 3.54
CA ALA A 297 28.00 1.37 3.23
C ALA A 297 26.82 1.86 4.10
N HIS A 298 25.76 1.06 4.19
CA HIS A 298 24.52 1.39 4.92
C HIS A 298 24.46 0.79 6.33
N ARG A 299 25.60 0.37 6.88
CA ARG A 299 25.66 -0.40 8.14
C ARG A 299 24.93 0.25 9.30
N ARG A 300 24.97 1.58 9.39
CA ARG A 300 24.34 2.33 10.48
C ARG A 300 22.83 2.25 10.39
N VAL A 301 22.27 2.40 9.19
CA VAL A 301 20.81 2.34 8.96
C VAL A 301 20.32 0.91 9.14
N LEU A 302 21.01 -0.06 8.53
CA LEU A 302 20.66 -1.47 8.63
C LEU A 302 20.73 -2.02 10.06
N ALA A 303 21.54 -1.43 10.95
CA ALA A 303 21.57 -1.81 12.36
C ALA A 303 20.26 -1.49 13.12
N GLU A 304 19.51 -0.49 12.66
CA GLU A 304 18.20 -0.10 13.22
C GLU A 304 17.04 -0.90 12.58
N LEU A 305 17.30 -1.68 11.52
CA LEU A 305 16.32 -2.40 10.71
C LEU A 305 16.59 -3.92 10.75
N PRO A 306 16.37 -4.60 11.88
CA PRO A 306 16.71 -6.01 12.07
C PRO A 306 15.92 -6.97 11.17
N ASP A 307 14.72 -6.56 10.75
CA ASP A 307 13.86 -7.25 9.79
C ASP A 307 14.47 -7.26 8.38
N VAL A 308 14.99 -6.12 7.92
CA VAL A 308 15.69 -5.98 6.63
C VAL A 308 17.01 -6.76 6.62
N MET A 309 17.73 -6.77 7.74
CA MET A 309 19.00 -7.48 7.90
C MET A 309 18.90 -9.00 7.68
N ASN A 310 17.71 -9.60 7.81
CA ASN A 310 17.51 -11.03 7.57
C ASN A 310 17.66 -11.44 6.10
N TYR A 311 17.54 -10.49 5.18
CA TYR A 311 17.63 -10.72 3.73
C TYR A 311 19.05 -10.55 3.17
N LEU A 312 19.97 -10.00 3.97
CA LEU A 312 21.37 -9.86 3.62
C LEU A 312 22.21 -11.05 4.13
N PRO A 313 23.31 -11.40 3.44
CA PRO A 313 24.22 -12.41 3.94
C PRO A 313 24.72 -11.99 5.32
N LYS A 314 24.69 -12.91 6.29
CA LYS A 314 25.34 -12.68 7.58
C LYS A 314 26.80 -12.32 7.29
N GLU A 315 27.25 -11.17 7.77
CA GLU A 315 28.61 -10.68 7.64
C GLU A 315 29.57 -11.78 8.14
N GLN A 316 29.97 -12.70 7.26
CA GLN A 316 31.11 -13.55 7.49
C GLN A 316 32.30 -12.65 7.24
N LEU A 317 32.58 -11.77 8.21
CA LEU A 317 33.91 -11.20 8.35
C LEU A 317 34.85 -12.39 8.39
N SER A 318 35.43 -12.71 7.24
CA SER A 318 36.40 -13.77 7.12
C SER A 318 37.43 -13.47 8.22
N ARG A 319 37.62 -14.44 9.12
CA ARG A 319 38.63 -14.33 10.20
C ARG A 319 40.01 -13.93 9.65
N GLY A 320 40.25 -14.11 8.34
CA GLY A 320 41.44 -13.70 7.60
C GLY A 320 41.61 -12.20 7.36
N GLU A 321 40.55 -11.39 7.25
CA GLU A 321 40.69 -9.94 6.98
C GLU A 321 40.90 -9.10 8.23
N ARG A 322 40.36 -9.52 9.38
CA ARG A 322 40.71 -8.93 10.69
C ARG A 322 42.20 -9.06 11.00
N VAL A 323 42.84 -10.14 10.55
CA VAL A 323 44.29 -10.38 10.74
C VAL A 323 45.14 -9.56 9.76
N ARG A 324 44.63 -9.25 8.55
CA ARG A 324 45.36 -8.46 7.55
C ARG A 324 45.30 -6.94 7.78
N ARG A 325 44.18 -6.40 8.28
CA ARG A 325 44.13 -4.97 8.69
C ARG A 325 44.83 -4.66 10.02
N GLY A 326 45.07 -5.67 10.87
CA GLY A 326 45.88 -5.52 12.09
C GLY A 326 47.39 -5.43 11.88
N LYS A 327 47.90 -5.56 10.64
CA LYS A 327 49.35 -5.68 10.38
C LYS A 327 49.95 -4.62 9.44
N LYS A 328 49.21 -3.57 9.09
CA LYS A 328 49.74 -2.40 8.36
C LYS A 328 49.17 -1.10 8.91
N ASN A 329 49.61 -0.75 10.11
CA ASN A 329 49.85 0.64 10.50
C ASN A 329 50.96 0.62 11.55
N ASN A 330 52.20 0.65 11.07
CA ASN A 330 53.38 0.98 11.86
C ASN A 330 53.33 2.47 12.25
N VAL A 331 52.34 2.84 13.06
CA VAL A 331 52.42 4.07 13.84
C VAL A 331 52.95 3.65 15.20
N LEU A 332 54.25 3.84 15.40
CA LEU A 332 54.87 3.74 16.72
C LEU A 332 54.00 4.56 17.68
N SER A 333 53.47 3.90 18.72
CA SER A 333 52.71 4.61 19.74
C SER A 333 53.58 5.74 20.32
N PHE A 334 52.95 6.84 20.71
CA PHE A 334 53.67 8.01 21.27
C PHE A 334 54.65 7.63 22.39
N ALA A 335 54.36 6.56 23.15
CA ALA A 335 55.23 6.00 24.17
C ALA A 335 56.49 5.32 23.59
N ALA A 336 56.37 4.61 22.46
CA ALA A 336 57.50 4.00 21.76
C ALA A 336 58.39 5.05 21.06
N ALA A 337 57.79 6.08 20.45
CA ALA A 337 58.52 7.21 19.86
C ALA A 337 59.31 8.01 20.91
N LYS A 338 58.73 8.25 22.09
CA LYS A 338 59.38 8.96 23.21
C LYS A 338 60.55 8.17 23.83
N LYS A 339 60.48 6.82 23.83
CA LYS A 339 61.59 5.94 24.25
C LYS A 339 62.76 5.96 23.26
N LEU A 340 62.48 5.99 21.96
CA LEU A 340 63.51 6.11 20.91
C LEU A 340 64.20 7.48 20.93
N ALA A 341 63.47 8.58 21.14
CA ALA A 341 64.03 9.92 21.25
C ALA A 341 64.95 10.10 22.48
N LYS A 342 64.70 9.39 23.58
CA LYS A 342 65.59 9.40 24.77
C LYS A 342 66.86 8.57 24.58
N LYS A 343 66.84 7.56 23.70
CA LYS A 343 68.01 6.69 23.47
C LYS A 343 69.06 7.35 22.57
N ASN A 344 68.66 8.27 21.69
CA ASN A 344 69.56 9.00 20.79
C ASN A 344 70.19 10.27 21.38
N LYS A 345 69.89 10.64 22.63
CA LYS A 345 70.53 11.78 23.34
C LYS A 345 71.72 11.36 24.22
N ARG A 346 72.13 10.10 24.20
CA ARG A 346 73.37 9.61 24.83
C ARG A 346 74.29 9.03 23.77
N LYS A 347 74.83 9.89 22.92
CA LYS A 347 76.11 9.70 22.24
C LYS A 347 76.78 11.05 22.12
#